data_AF-A0A1I4LLA5-F1
#
_entry.id   AF-A0A1I4LLA5-F1
#
_cell.length_a   1.000
_cell.length_b   1.000
_cell.length_c   1.000
_cell.angle_alpha   90.00
_cell.angle_beta   90.00
_cell.angle_gamma   90.00
#
_symmetry.space_group_name_H-M   'P 1'
#
loop_
_entity.id
_entity.type
_entity.pdbx_description
1 polymer ?
#
loop_
_entity_poly.entity_id
_entity_poly.type
_entity_poly.pdbx_seq_one_letter_code
_entity_poly.pdbx_strand_id
1 'polypeptide(L)'
;MEKIIAEVDEWELLKKLPKEFGKFTLLIELEKRDTQYCIFTYQNKVEHKSFTVLYDQATKEYFARVVIGLIEYFDVNFIVGDIQQLEKILIQRLKGVLNQLSFFTKENIESIVHEKKIMDWSFEEEYPQNLLGFELFIKPDEPVKVINGSYIIVDYSDFNFNSNLTIYYNVFRDEFFGETRIKGTPIILALFDTKDLTELQKLVASHLRTELEKIRMQLN
;
A
#
# COMPACT_ATOMS: atom_id res chain seq x y z
N MET A 1 -9.45 -3.26 26.74
CA MET A 1 -8.10 -2.77 26.42
C MET A 1 -7.10 -3.31 27.42
N GLU A 2 -7.24 -3.03 28.71
CA GLU A 2 -6.32 -3.53 29.76
C GLU A 2 -6.07 -5.05 29.70
N LYS A 3 -7.12 -5.85 29.51
CA LYS A 3 -7.00 -7.31 29.32
C LYS A 3 -6.11 -7.68 28.12
N ILE A 4 -6.26 -6.96 27.00
CA ILE A 4 -5.50 -7.20 25.77
C ILE A 4 -4.03 -6.81 25.96
N ILE A 5 -3.77 -5.70 26.66
CA ILE A 5 -2.40 -5.29 26.99
C ILE A 5 -1.71 -6.38 27.81
N ALA A 6 -2.37 -6.90 28.86
CA ALA A 6 -1.82 -7.99 29.67
C ALA A 6 -1.58 -9.28 28.85
N GLU A 7 -2.51 -9.66 27.97
CA GLU A 7 -2.34 -10.81 27.07
C GLU A 7 -1.15 -10.63 26.11
N VAL A 8 -0.96 -9.42 25.58
CA VAL A 8 0.15 -9.07 24.68
C VAL A 8 1.49 -9.02 25.41
N ASP A 9 1.53 -8.53 26.66
CA ASP A 9 2.76 -8.47 27.47
C ASP A 9 3.31 -9.87 27.77
N GLU A 10 2.42 -10.85 27.95
CA GLU A 10 2.77 -12.26 28.15
C GLU A 10 2.98 -13.03 26.84
N TRP A 11 2.85 -12.37 25.68
CA TRP A 11 2.86 -13.04 24.39
C TRP A 11 4.26 -13.46 23.92
N GLU A 12 4.54 -14.75 24.05
CA GLU A 12 5.85 -15.35 23.72
C GLU A 12 6.26 -15.19 22.24
N LEU A 13 5.30 -15.02 21.31
CA LEU A 13 5.64 -14.81 19.90
C LEU A 13 6.44 -13.51 19.72
N LEU A 14 6.10 -12.42 20.41
CA LEU A 14 6.78 -11.13 20.26
C LEU A 14 8.28 -11.22 20.55
N LYS A 15 8.66 -12.06 21.53
CA LYS A 15 10.06 -12.31 21.89
C LYS A 15 10.81 -13.13 20.84
N LYS A 16 10.09 -13.87 20.01
CA LYS A 16 10.63 -14.78 18.98
C LYS A 16 10.63 -14.16 17.57
N LEU A 17 9.95 -13.03 17.38
CA LEU A 17 9.94 -12.34 16.09
C LEU A 17 11.36 -11.87 15.73
N PRO A 18 11.82 -12.08 14.48
CA PRO A 18 13.13 -11.63 14.05
C PRO A 18 13.20 -10.10 14.07
N LYS A 19 14.29 -9.55 14.60
CA LYS A 19 14.51 -8.09 14.63
C LYS A 19 14.58 -7.46 13.23
N GLU A 20 15.04 -8.24 12.27
CA GLU A 20 15.17 -7.85 10.88
C GLU A 20 14.61 -8.94 9.97
N PHE A 21 13.94 -8.50 8.92
CA PHE A 21 13.42 -9.37 7.87
C PHE A 21 13.61 -8.69 6.51
N GLY A 22 14.60 -9.14 5.74
CA GLY A 22 14.96 -8.44 4.50
C GLY A 22 15.35 -6.99 4.79
N LYS A 23 14.62 -6.02 4.21
CA LYS A 23 14.81 -4.59 4.43
C LYS A 23 13.92 -4.00 5.54
N PHE A 24 13.13 -4.85 6.21
CA PHE A 24 12.24 -4.43 7.29
C PHE A 24 12.90 -4.60 8.65
N THR A 25 12.74 -3.60 9.51
CA THR A 25 13.14 -3.64 10.92
C THR A 25 11.90 -3.73 11.79
N LEU A 26 11.94 -4.62 12.79
CA LEU A 26 10.89 -4.77 13.79
C LEU A 26 10.95 -3.63 14.82
N LEU A 27 9.81 -3.02 15.06
CA LEU A 27 9.55 -2.07 16.14
C LEU A 27 8.44 -2.65 17.01
N ILE A 28 8.74 -2.91 18.28
CA ILE A 28 7.73 -3.28 19.28
C ILE A 28 7.21 -1.96 19.86
N GLU A 29 5.94 -1.65 19.63
CA GLU A 29 5.34 -0.35 19.95
C GLU A 29 4.63 -0.38 21.31
N LEU A 30 3.73 -1.35 21.51
CA LEU A 30 2.91 -1.50 22.72
C LEU A 30 2.24 -0.18 23.13
N GLU A 31 1.69 0.54 22.14
CA GLU A 31 1.16 1.89 22.32
C GLU A 31 -0.35 1.93 22.05
N LYS A 32 -1.10 2.58 22.94
CA LYS A 32 -2.52 2.87 22.72
C LYS A 32 -2.70 4.16 21.92
N ARG A 33 -3.47 4.09 20.83
CA ARG A 33 -3.84 5.21 19.96
C ARG A 33 -5.36 5.22 19.80
N ASP A 34 -6.03 6.12 20.53
CA ASP A 34 -7.49 6.19 20.59
C ASP A 34 -8.14 4.85 20.98
N THR A 35 -8.86 4.21 20.05
CA THR A 35 -9.47 2.89 20.24
C THR A 35 -8.51 1.74 19.92
N GLN A 36 -7.39 2.02 19.26
CA GLN A 36 -6.43 1.04 18.79
C GLN A 36 -5.29 0.83 19.78
N TYR A 37 -4.70 -0.36 19.71
CA TYR A 37 -3.46 -0.72 20.40
C TYR A 37 -2.49 -1.28 19.38
N CYS A 38 -1.46 -0.49 19.05
CA CYS A 38 -0.41 -0.87 18.13
C CYS A 38 0.59 -1.76 18.85
N ILE A 39 0.71 -3.01 18.40
CA ILE A 39 1.51 -4.03 19.07
C ILE A 39 2.95 -3.97 18.53
N PHE A 40 3.11 -4.17 17.22
CA PHE A 40 4.40 -4.08 16.57
C PHE A 40 4.27 -3.69 15.09
N THR A 41 5.36 -3.18 14.54
CA THR A 41 5.49 -2.86 13.12
C THR A 41 6.79 -3.41 12.55
N TYR A 42 6.72 -4.07 11.39
CA TYR A 42 7.86 -4.22 10.49
C TYR A 42 7.88 -3.03 9.55
N GLN A 43 8.92 -2.22 9.61
CA GLN A 43 9.02 -0.99 8.84
C GLN A 43 10.23 -1.00 7.90
N ASN A 44 10.00 -0.63 6.65
CA ASN A 44 11.03 -0.23 5.70
C ASN A 44 10.82 1.25 5.39
N LYS A 45 11.53 2.12 6.12
CA LYS A 45 11.41 3.59 5.98
C LYS A 45 11.87 4.08 4.61
N VAL A 46 12.89 3.44 4.04
CA VAL A 46 13.49 3.86 2.77
C VAL A 46 12.53 3.62 1.61
N GLU A 47 11.80 2.50 1.63
CA GLU A 47 10.83 2.19 0.57
C GLU A 47 9.40 2.59 0.92
N HIS A 48 9.18 3.36 2.00
CA HIS A 48 7.85 3.79 2.43
C HIS A 48 6.84 2.63 2.60
N LYS A 49 7.29 1.50 3.15
CA LYS A 49 6.46 0.30 3.36
C LYS A 49 6.42 -0.12 4.82
N SER A 50 5.28 -0.61 5.28
CA SER A 50 5.19 -1.23 6.60
C SER A 50 4.07 -2.26 6.72
N PHE A 51 4.25 -3.19 7.66
CA PHE A 51 3.23 -4.10 8.15
C PHE A 51 3.11 -3.92 9.67
N THR A 52 1.95 -3.47 10.14
CA THR A 52 1.67 -3.20 11.55
C THR A 52 0.58 -4.14 12.06
N VAL A 53 0.82 -4.80 13.18
CA VAL A 53 -0.21 -5.57 13.89
C VAL A 53 -0.78 -4.74 15.02
N LEU A 54 -2.11 -4.71 15.09
CA LEU A 54 -2.81 -3.93 16.09
C LEU A 54 -4.12 -4.59 16.52
N TYR A 55 -4.66 -4.14 17.64
CA TYR A 55 -5.98 -4.50 18.15
C TYR A 55 -6.88 -3.27 18.19
N ASP A 56 -8.14 -3.38 17.81
CA ASP A 56 -9.11 -2.29 17.97
C ASP A 56 -10.18 -2.62 19.02
N GLN A 57 -10.37 -1.69 19.96
CA GLN A 57 -11.34 -1.82 21.04
C GLN A 57 -12.79 -1.74 20.55
N ALA A 58 -13.04 -1.04 19.44
CA ALA A 58 -14.39 -0.83 18.94
C ALA A 58 -14.90 -2.07 18.22
N THR A 59 -14.10 -2.69 17.33
CA THR A 59 -14.46 -3.94 16.66
C THR A 59 -14.17 -5.19 17.49
N LYS A 60 -13.29 -5.08 18.50
CA LYS A 60 -12.78 -6.19 19.33
C LYS A 60 -12.01 -7.23 18.53
N GLU A 61 -11.29 -6.78 17.51
CA GLU A 61 -10.52 -7.64 16.61
C GLU A 61 -9.06 -7.19 16.56
N TYR A 62 -8.18 -8.15 16.31
CA TYR A 62 -6.83 -7.93 15.83
C TYR A 62 -6.84 -7.85 14.31
N PHE A 63 -5.96 -7.04 13.74
CA PHE A 63 -5.76 -6.97 12.30
C PHE A 63 -4.36 -6.47 11.94
N ALA A 64 -4.01 -6.67 10.67
CA ALA A 64 -2.79 -6.15 10.10
C ALA A 64 -3.09 -4.95 9.21
N ARG A 65 -2.41 -3.85 9.48
CA ARG A 65 -2.34 -2.70 8.59
C ARG A 65 -1.13 -2.81 7.69
N VAL A 66 -1.32 -2.60 6.40
CA VAL A 66 -0.26 -2.52 5.40
C VAL A 66 -0.21 -1.10 4.86
N VAL A 67 1.01 -0.56 4.76
CA VAL A 67 1.30 0.73 4.11
C VAL A 67 2.26 0.48 2.95
N ILE A 68 1.95 1.06 1.80
CA ILE A 68 2.81 1.10 0.61
C ILE A 68 2.74 2.51 0.05
N GLY A 69 3.82 3.28 0.18
CA GLY A 69 3.83 4.70 -0.17
C GLY A 69 2.86 5.48 0.71
N LEU A 70 1.91 6.17 0.08
CA LEU A 70 0.84 6.90 0.77
C LEU A 70 -0.48 6.13 0.86
N ILE A 71 -0.50 4.86 0.43
CA ILE A 71 -1.67 4.00 0.49
C ILE A 71 -1.62 3.12 1.73
N GLU A 72 -2.72 3.11 2.46
CA GLU A 72 -2.93 2.33 3.68
C GLU A 72 -4.19 1.47 3.54
N TYR A 73 -4.10 0.21 3.95
CA TYR A 73 -5.27 -0.66 4.04
C TYR A 73 -5.09 -1.73 5.15
N PHE A 74 -6.21 -2.32 5.57
CA PHE A 74 -6.20 -3.47 6.48
C PHE A 74 -6.26 -4.77 5.67
N ASP A 75 -5.29 -5.66 5.90
CA ASP A 75 -5.28 -6.97 5.26
C ASP A 75 -6.31 -7.87 5.95
N VAL A 76 -7.40 -8.15 5.22
CA VAL A 76 -8.52 -8.98 5.68
C VAL A 76 -8.10 -10.39 6.09
N ASN A 77 -6.94 -10.88 5.64
CA ASN A 77 -6.42 -12.19 6.03
C ASN A 77 -5.93 -12.25 7.49
N PHE A 78 -5.80 -11.11 8.18
CA PHE A 78 -5.33 -11.02 9.56
C PHE A 78 -6.42 -10.57 10.54
N ILE A 79 -7.66 -10.36 10.09
CA ILE A 79 -8.78 -9.98 10.96
C ILE A 79 -9.22 -11.18 11.79
N VAL A 80 -8.98 -11.15 13.11
CA VAL A 80 -9.34 -12.24 14.04
C VAL A 80 -9.73 -11.72 15.42
N GLY A 81 -10.56 -12.48 16.14
CA GLY A 81 -11.09 -12.07 17.45
C GLY A 81 -10.19 -12.35 18.66
N ASP A 82 -9.14 -13.17 18.51
CA ASP A 82 -8.26 -13.57 19.62
C ASP A 82 -6.79 -13.72 19.21
N ILE A 83 -5.91 -13.65 20.21
CA ILE A 83 -4.46 -13.61 20.03
C ILE A 83 -3.89 -14.96 19.57
N GLN A 84 -4.53 -16.08 19.90
CA GLN A 84 -4.09 -17.42 19.49
C GLN A 84 -4.32 -17.64 18.00
N GLN A 85 -5.46 -17.19 17.46
CA GLN A 85 -5.72 -17.18 16.02
C GLN A 85 -4.75 -16.25 15.29
N LEU A 86 -4.49 -15.07 15.85
CA LEU A 86 -3.53 -14.11 15.30
C LEU A 86 -2.14 -14.73 15.21
N GLU A 87 -1.66 -15.36 16.27
CA GLU A 87 -0.37 -16.05 16.30
C GLU A 87 -0.26 -17.09 15.19
N LYS A 88 -1.29 -17.94 15.03
CA LYS A 88 -1.31 -18.97 13.99
C LYS A 88 -1.21 -18.36 12.59
N ILE A 89 -1.94 -17.28 12.32
CA ILE A 89 -1.92 -16.61 11.01
C ILE A 89 -0.57 -15.93 10.78
N LEU A 90 -0.01 -15.26 11.79
CA LEU A 90 1.31 -14.62 11.70
C LEU A 90 2.39 -15.64 11.37
N ILE A 91 2.44 -16.77 12.08
CA ILE A 91 3.41 -17.84 11.82
C ILE A 91 3.29 -18.36 10.38
N GLN A 92 2.07 -18.49 9.86
CA GLN A 92 1.82 -19.01 8.52
C GLN A 92 2.14 -18.00 7.40
N ARG A 93 1.85 -16.70 7.62
CA ARG A 93 1.74 -15.73 6.52
C ARG A 93 2.72 -14.56 6.58
N LEU A 94 3.19 -14.17 7.77
CA LEU A 94 4.00 -12.95 7.95
C LEU A 94 5.21 -12.92 7.01
N LYS A 95 5.94 -14.04 6.93
CA LYS A 95 7.11 -14.18 6.05
C LYS A 95 6.74 -13.93 4.57
N GLY A 96 5.62 -14.48 4.12
CA GLY A 96 5.14 -14.32 2.75
C GLY A 96 4.77 -12.87 2.44
N VAL A 97 4.05 -12.22 3.36
CA VAL A 97 3.65 -10.81 3.21
C VAL A 97 4.87 -9.90 3.17
N LEU A 98 5.83 -10.04 4.10
CA LEU A 98 7.03 -9.21 4.10
C LEU A 98 7.91 -9.43 2.85
N ASN A 99 7.94 -10.66 2.33
CA ASN A 99 8.60 -10.95 1.05
C ASN A 99 7.90 -10.24 -0.12
N GLN A 100 6.57 -10.31 -0.20
CA GLN A 100 5.78 -9.64 -1.26
C GLN A 100 5.91 -8.12 -1.20
N LEU A 101 6.02 -7.54 0.00
CA LEU A 101 6.30 -6.12 0.16
C LEU A 101 7.74 -5.75 -0.26
N SER A 102 8.69 -6.68 -0.10
CA SER A 102 10.11 -6.44 -0.42
C SER A 102 10.41 -6.56 -1.92
N PHE A 103 9.72 -7.47 -2.62
CA PHE A 103 10.06 -7.84 -3.99
C PHE A 103 8.82 -7.97 -4.86
N PHE A 104 8.87 -7.34 -6.03
CA PHE A 104 7.94 -7.62 -7.10
C PHE A 104 8.19 -9.04 -7.65
N THR A 105 7.12 -9.75 -7.99
CA THR A 105 7.19 -11.10 -8.56
C THR A 105 6.11 -11.23 -9.62
N LYS A 106 6.53 -11.28 -10.90
CA LYS A 106 5.64 -11.25 -12.06
C LYS A 106 4.67 -12.43 -12.09
N GLU A 107 5.06 -13.57 -11.53
CA GLU A 107 4.25 -14.80 -11.44
C GLU A 107 3.08 -14.67 -10.46
N ASN A 108 3.14 -13.72 -9.50
CA ASN A 108 2.07 -13.48 -8.53
C ASN A 108 0.98 -12.53 -9.06
N ILE A 109 1.16 -11.98 -10.26
CA ILE A 109 0.22 -11.06 -10.90
C ILE A 109 -0.89 -11.83 -11.61
N GLU A 110 -2.13 -11.39 -11.42
CA GLU A 110 -3.31 -12.00 -12.02
C GLU A 110 -3.27 -11.97 -13.55
N SER A 111 -3.73 -13.06 -14.19
CA SER A 111 -3.65 -13.24 -15.65
C SER A 111 -4.26 -12.07 -16.43
N ILE A 112 -5.35 -11.50 -15.93
CA ILE A 112 -6.02 -10.35 -16.57
C ILE A 112 -5.11 -9.11 -16.67
N VAL A 113 -4.21 -8.89 -15.71
CA VAL A 113 -3.25 -7.78 -15.74
C VAL A 113 -2.18 -8.04 -16.81
N HIS A 114 -1.75 -9.30 -16.99
CA HIS A 114 -0.87 -9.69 -18.10
C HIS A 114 -1.57 -9.52 -19.45
N GLU A 115 -2.83 -9.95 -19.57
CA GLU A 115 -3.63 -9.83 -20.79
C GLU A 115 -3.85 -8.36 -21.19
N LYS A 116 -4.00 -7.46 -20.22
CA LYS A 116 -4.06 -6.01 -20.46
C LYS A 116 -2.75 -5.38 -20.89
N LYS A 117 -1.63 -6.12 -20.81
CA LYS A 117 -0.28 -5.64 -21.17
C LYS A 117 0.18 -4.41 -20.39
N ILE A 118 -0.32 -4.25 -19.16
CA ILE A 118 0.06 -3.12 -18.28
C ILE A 118 1.57 -3.13 -18.04
N MET A 119 2.14 -4.30 -17.78
CA MET A 119 3.58 -4.48 -17.54
C MET A 119 4.46 -4.38 -18.79
N ASP A 120 3.85 -4.31 -19.98
CA ASP A 120 4.57 -4.10 -21.24
C ASP A 120 4.60 -2.61 -21.63
N TRP A 121 4.01 -1.73 -20.81
CA TRP A 121 4.03 -0.29 -21.03
C TRP A 121 5.39 0.30 -20.60
N SER A 122 6.19 0.75 -21.57
CA SER A 122 7.46 1.46 -21.39
C SER A 122 7.33 2.86 -20.77
N PHE A 123 6.68 2.96 -19.62
CA PHE A 123 6.37 4.24 -18.96
C PHE A 123 7.61 5.07 -18.63
N GLU A 124 8.69 4.44 -18.16
CA GLU A 124 9.94 5.13 -17.78
C GLU A 124 10.70 5.72 -18.98
N GLU A 125 10.41 5.28 -20.21
CA GLU A 125 10.96 5.91 -21.42
C GLU A 125 10.26 7.23 -21.74
N GLU A 126 9.01 7.39 -21.30
CA GLU A 126 8.15 8.56 -21.57
C GLU A 126 8.17 9.58 -20.43
N TYR A 127 8.29 9.12 -19.18
CA TYR A 127 8.19 9.97 -17.99
C TYR A 127 9.39 9.80 -17.06
N PRO A 128 9.91 10.91 -16.51
CA PRO A 128 11.10 10.86 -15.65
C PRO A 128 10.78 10.32 -14.26
N GLN A 129 11.81 9.78 -13.59
CA GLN A 129 11.75 9.34 -12.19
C GLN A 129 11.31 10.46 -11.23
N ASN A 130 11.63 11.72 -11.55
CA ASN A 130 11.13 12.87 -10.81
C ASN A 130 10.42 13.85 -11.74
N LEU A 131 9.20 14.22 -11.38
CA LEU A 131 8.38 15.16 -12.12
C LEU A 131 7.76 16.16 -11.14
N LEU A 132 8.13 17.45 -11.25
CA LEU A 132 7.57 18.53 -10.42
C LEU A 132 7.70 18.29 -8.90
N GLY A 133 8.79 17.63 -8.49
CA GLY A 133 9.06 17.27 -7.10
C GLY A 133 8.35 16.00 -6.61
N PHE A 134 7.57 15.34 -7.46
CA PHE A 134 7.02 14.01 -7.20
C PHE A 134 7.95 12.94 -7.74
N GLU A 135 8.19 11.89 -6.96
CA GLU A 135 8.94 10.70 -7.35
C GLU A 135 8.01 9.65 -7.95
N LEU A 136 8.39 9.02 -9.06
CA LEU A 136 7.73 7.84 -9.60
C LEU A 136 8.00 6.65 -8.66
N PHE A 137 7.06 6.41 -7.74
CA PHE A 137 7.18 5.41 -6.68
C PHE A 137 6.71 4.02 -7.12
N ILE A 138 5.60 3.96 -7.86
CA ILE A 138 5.09 2.73 -8.48
C ILE A 138 4.95 2.97 -9.97
N LYS A 139 5.33 1.96 -10.76
CA LYS A 139 5.39 2.02 -12.22
C LYS A 139 4.77 0.76 -12.85
N PRO A 140 4.35 0.81 -14.12
CA PRO A 140 3.49 -0.23 -14.70
C PRO A 140 4.14 -1.60 -14.86
N ASP A 141 5.47 -1.69 -14.93
CA ASP A 141 6.24 -2.95 -14.99
C ASP A 141 6.30 -3.68 -13.64
N GLU A 142 6.09 -2.96 -12.53
CA GLU A 142 6.02 -3.50 -11.17
C GLU A 142 4.73 -3.08 -10.43
N PRO A 143 3.53 -3.43 -10.94
CA PRO A 143 2.27 -2.97 -10.37
C PRO A 143 2.03 -3.62 -9.00
N VAL A 144 1.41 -2.86 -8.10
CA VAL A 144 1.19 -3.28 -6.71
C VAL A 144 -0.28 -3.61 -6.49
N LYS A 145 -0.57 -4.86 -6.14
CA LYS A 145 -1.91 -5.28 -5.73
C LYS A 145 -2.29 -4.68 -4.38
N VAL A 146 -3.47 -4.07 -4.31
CA VAL A 146 -4.10 -3.57 -3.08
C VAL A 146 -5.45 -4.26 -2.87
N ILE A 147 -6.34 -3.66 -2.09
CA ILE A 147 -7.66 -4.20 -1.76
C ILE A 147 -8.65 -4.13 -2.94
N ASN A 148 -9.74 -4.90 -2.82
CA ASN A 148 -10.89 -4.89 -3.73
C ASN A 148 -10.53 -5.11 -5.21
N GLY A 149 -9.50 -5.92 -5.48
CA GLY A 149 -9.07 -6.26 -6.83
C GLY A 149 -8.40 -5.10 -7.57
N SER A 150 -7.93 -4.08 -6.87
CA SER A 150 -7.22 -2.96 -7.52
C SER A 150 -5.72 -3.20 -7.52
N TYR A 151 -5.07 -2.79 -8.60
CA TYR A 151 -3.63 -2.65 -8.71
C TYR A 151 -3.30 -1.17 -8.83
N ILE A 152 -2.32 -0.68 -8.07
CA ILE A 152 -1.66 0.58 -8.37
C ILE A 152 -0.70 0.31 -9.52
N ILE A 153 -0.85 1.04 -10.61
CA ILE A 153 -0.01 0.86 -11.81
C ILE A 153 0.92 2.04 -12.05
N VAL A 154 0.55 3.23 -11.57
CA VAL A 154 1.40 4.43 -11.57
C VAL A 154 1.16 5.16 -10.26
N ASP A 155 2.22 5.57 -9.57
CA ASP A 155 2.14 6.46 -8.42
C ASP A 155 3.27 7.48 -8.44
N TYR A 156 2.91 8.76 -8.62
CA TYR A 156 3.83 9.88 -8.45
C TYR A 156 3.60 10.50 -7.08
N SER A 157 4.54 10.29 -6.16
CA SER A 157 4.42 10.64 -4.74
C SER A 157 5.39 11.72 -4.31
N ASP A 158 4.89 12.67 -3.52
CA ASP A 158 5.70 13.58 -2.70
C ASP A 158 5.43 13.27 -1.23
N PHE A 159 6.32 12.45 -0.66
CA PHE A 159 6.21 11.98 0.72
C PHE A 159 6.36 13.11 1.75
N ASN A 160 7.05 14.20 1.42
CA ASN A 160 7.21 15.34 2.34
C ASN A 160 5.89 16.09 2.54
N PHE A 161 5.07 16.15 1.49
CA PHE A 161 3.77 16.83 1.51
C PHE A 161 2.60 15.87 1.66
N ASN A 162 2.84 14.57 1.86
CA ASN A 162 1.79 13.54 1.96
C ASN A 162 0.77 13.66 0.80
N SER A 163 1.29 13.80 -0.42
CA SER A 163 0.48 14.08 -1.61
C SER A 163 0.97 13.27 -2.80
N ASN A 164 0.05 12.77 -3.61
CA ASN A 164 0.37 11.97 -4.79
C ASN A 164 -0.70 12.04 -5.88
N LEU A 165 -0.35 11.55 -7.07
CA LEU A 165 -1.30 11.15 -8.11
C LEU A 165 -1.09 9.67 -8.37
N THR A 166 -2.16 8.91 -8.22
CA THR A 166 -2.14 7.46 -8.35
C THR A 166 -3.13 7.02 -9.43
N ILE A 167 -2.69 6.13 -10.31
CA ILE A 167 -3.54 5.48 -11.32
C ILE A 167 -3.65 4.01 -10.97
N TYR A 168 -4.88 3.52 -11.03
CA TYR A 168 -5.23 2.16 -10.68
C TYR A 168 -5.76 1.39 -11.89
N TYR A 169 -5.71 0.06 -11.80
CA TYR A 169 -6.50 -0.86 -12.61
C TYR A 169 -7.28 -1.80 -11.69
N ASN A 170 -8.60 -1.90 -11.86
CA ASN A 170 -9.44 -2.83 -11.10
C ASN A 170 -9.81 -4.05 -11.93
N VAL A 171 -9.42 -5.23 -11.46
CA VAL A 171 -9.65 -6.49 -12.19
C VAL A 171 -11.12 -6.92 -12.20
N PHE A 172 -11.93 -6.49 -11.23
CA PHE A 172 -13.34 -6.88 -11.14
C PHE A 172 -14.24 -6.02 -12.04
N ARG A 173 -13.88 -4.75 -12.24
CA ARG A 173 -14.62 -3.80 -13.11
C ARG A 173 -14.08 -3.76 -14.53
N ASP A 174 -12.86 -4.29 -14.70
CA ASP A 174 -12.06 -4.15 -15.90
C ASP A 174 -11.91 -2.68 -16.31
N GLU A 175 -11.40 -1.86 -15.38
CA GLU A 175 -11.41 -0.40 -15.52
C GLU A 175 -10.18 0.23 -14.84
N PHE A 176 -9.59 1.19 -15.53
CA PHE A 176 -8.59 2.11 -15.03
C PHE A 176 -9.27 3.34 -14.43
N PHE A 177 -8.69 3.91 -13.39
CA PHE A 177 -9.18 5.14 -12.75
C PHE A 177 -8.07 5.86 -12.00
N GLY A 178 -8.26 7.14 -11.69
CA GLY A 178 -7.30 7.96 -10.97
C GLY A 178 -7.75 8.40 -9.58
N GLU A 179 -6.78 8.67 -8.72
CA GLU A 179 -6.95 9.40 -7.46
C GLU A 179 -5.81 10.42 -7.33
N THR A 180 -6.11 11.57 -6.73
CA THR A 180 -5.08 12.45 -6.19
C THR A 180 -5.22 12.52 -4.69
N ARG A 181 -4.10 12.64 -3.99
CA ARG A 181 -4.06 12.91 -2.56
C ARG A 181 -3.39 14.25 -2.33
N ILE A 182 -4.03 15.11 -1.55
CA ILE A 182 -3.49 16.42 -1.19
C ILE A 182 -3.46 16.51 0.33
N LYS A 183 -2.24 16.54 0.89
CA LYS A 183 -2.00 16.57 2.35
C LYS A 183 -2.78 15.47 3.09
N GLY A 184 -2.82 14.28 2.51
CA GLY A 184 -3.52 13.11 3.05
C GLY A 184 -4.98 12.96 2.62
N THR A 185 -5.62 13.98 2.03
CA THR A 185 -7.02 13.91 1.60
C THR A 185 -7.14 13.34 0.18
N PRO A 186 -7.80 12.18 -0.02
CA PRO A 186 -8.00 11.59 -1.34
C PRO A 186 -9.14 12.28 -2.11
N ILE A 187 -8.96 12.40 -3.42
CA ILE A 187 -9.91 12.97 -4.38
C ILE A 187 -9.91 12.08 -5.63
N ILE A 188 -11.05 11.47 -5.92
CA ILE A 188 -11.22 10.64 -7.13
C ILE A 188 -11.10 11.51 -8.38
N LEU A 189 -10.38 10.99 -9.37
CA LEU A 189 -10.10 11.67 -10.62
C LEU A 189 -10.62 10.85 -11.80
N ALA A 190 -11.85 11.15 -12.22
CA ALA A 190 -12.52 10.46 -13.34
C ALA A 190 -11.86 10.71 -14.70
N LEU A 191 -10.83 11.56 -14.75
CA LEU A 191 -10.10 11.93 -15.97
C LEU A 191 -9.37 10.75 -16.61
N PHE A 192 -9.00 9.75 -15.80
CA PHE A 192 -8.31 8.55 -16.27
C PHE A 192 -9.23 7.34 -16.40
N ASP A 193 -10.56 7.54 -16.32
CA ASP A 193 -11.53 6.45 -16.37
C ASP A 193 -11.64 5.88 -17.79
N THR A 194 -11.16 4.65 -17.96
CA THR A 194 -11.23 3.93 -19.24
C THR A 194 -11.04 2.43 -19.02
N LYS A 195 -11.44 1.61 -19.98
CA LYS A 195 -11.19 0.16 -19.97
C LYS A 195 -10.02 -0.26 -20.86
N ASP A 196 -9.55 0.66 -21.70
CA ASP A 196 -8.54 0.42 -22.72
C ASP A 196 -7.21 1.05 -22.33
N LEU A 197 -6.13 0.26 -22.36
CA LEU A 197 -4.80 0.72 -21.99
C LEU A 197 -4.26 1.78 -22.97
N THR A 198 -4.57 1.66 -24.26
CA THR A 198 -4.10 2.64 -25.26
C THR A 198 -4.77 4.00 -25.02
N GLU A 199 -6.04 4.00 -24.64
CA GLU A 199 -6.73 5.23 -24.27
C GLU A 199 -6.18 5.81 -22.96
N LEU A 200 -5.90 4.96 -21.96
CA LEU A 200 -5.24 5.42 -20.73
C LEU A 200 -3.91 6.10 -21.05
N GLN A 201 -3.08 5.51 -21.91
CA GLN A 201 -1.80 6.09 -22.33
C GLN A 201 -1.95 7.50 -22.91
N LYS A 202 -2.97 7.74 -23.75
CA LYS A 202 -3.26 9.08 -24.29
C LYS A 202 -3.72 10.06 -23.21
N LEU A 203 -4.56 9.59 -22.28
CA LEU A 203 -5.05 10.41 -21.17
C LEU A 203 -3.88 10.83 -20.26
N VAL A 204 -2.99 9.89 -19.93
CA VAL A 204 -1.77 10.17 -19.16
C VAL A 204 -0.87 11.15 -19.89
N ALA A 205 -0.61 10.96 -21.19
CA ALA A 205 0.18 11.88 -21.99
C ALA A 205 -0.41 13.30 -22.03
N SER A 206 -1.74 13.42 -22.02
CA SER A 206 -2.43 14.70 -22.11
C SER A 206 -2.57 15.41 -20.77
N HIS A 207 -2.64 14.66 -19.66
CA HIS A 207 -3.13 15.19 -18.39
C HIS A 207 -2.20 15.01 -17.19
N LEU A 208 -1.32 13.99 -17.18
CA LEU A 208 -0.51 13.65 -16.00
C LEU A 208 0.24 14.87 -15.44
N ARG A 209 0.97 15.57 -16.31
CA ARG A 209 1.75 16.76 -15.90
C ARG A 209 0.84 17.86 -15.35
N THR A 210 -0.23 18.17 -16.06
CA THR A 210 -1.17 19.24 -15.66
C THR A 210 -1.80 18.96 -14.31
N GLU A 211 -2.15 17.70 -14.02
CA GLU A 211 -2.71 17.32 -12.71
C GLU A 211 -1.67 17.40 -11.60
N LEU A 212 -0.42 16.97 -11.84
CA LEU A 212 0.67 17.15 -10.88
C LEU A 212 0.98 18.64 -10.60
N GLU A 213 0.90 19.51 -11.62
CA GLU A 213 1.02 20.96 -11.45
C GLU A 213 -0.09 21.52 -10.55
N LYS A 214 -1.34 21.07 -10.74
CA LYS A 214 -2.48 21.47 -9.89
C LYS A 214 -2.29 21.02 -8.44
N ILE A 215 -1.78 19.82 -8.19
CA ILE A 215 -1.45 19.38 -6.83
C ILE A 215 -0.39 20.31 -6.27
N ARG A 216 0.72 20.55 -6.99
CA ARG A 216 1.81 21.41 -6.53
C ARG A 216 1.34 22.82 -6.17
N MET A 217 0.44 23.41 -6.96
CA MET A 217 -0.15 24.73 -6.68
C MET A 217 -0.94 24.76 -5.37
N GLN A 218 -1.56 23.66 -4.96
CA GLN A 218 -2.32 23.55 -3.71
C GLN A 218 -1.45 23.25 -2.49
N LEU A 219 -0.18 22.86 -2.70
CA LEU A 219 0.78 22.61 -1.63
C LEU A 219 1.48 23.87 -1.15
N ASN A 220 1.67 24.83 -2.07
CA ASN A 220 2.18 26.17 -1.80
C ASN A 220 1.14 27.05 -1.09
#